data_AF-A0A6G0WVA9-F1
#
_entry.id   AF-A0A6G0WVA9-F1
#
_cell.length_a   1.000
_cell.length_b   1.000
_cell.length_c   1.000
_cell.angle_alpha   90.00
_cell.angle_beta   90.00
_cell.angle_gamma   90.00
#
_symmetry.space_group_name_H-M   'P 1'
#
loop_
_entity.id
_entity.type
_entity.pdbx_description
1 polymer ?
#
loop_
_entity_poly.entity_id
_entity_poly.type
_entity_poly.pdbx_seq_one_letter_code
_entity_poly.pdbx_strand_id
1 'polypeptide(L)' 'MEVDSESELRLPWPVYNNLFKLISVNDNNFEVKCKLCVNSKTYSTSTKSNSNLKKHIT' A
#
# COMPACT_ATOMS: atom_id res chain seq x y z
N MET A 1 -15.35 -24.48 -7.41
CA MET A 1 -14.25 -23.71 -6.80
C MET A 1 -14.55 -22.26 -7.10
N GLU A 2 -15.13 -21.56 -6.15
CA GLU A 2 -15.48 -20.16 -6.30
C GLU A 2 -14.17 -19.36 -6.30
N VAL A 3 -13.89 -18.69 -7.41
CA VAL A 3 -12.78 -17.73 -7.52
C VAL A 3 -13.26 -16.49 -6.78
N ASP A 4 -13.11 -16.50 -5.46
CA ASP A 4 -13.35 -15.33 -4.62
C ASP A 4 -12.39 -14.25 -5.11
N SER A 5 -12.97 -13.32 -5.88
CA SER A 5 -12.26 -12.22 -6.49
C SER A 5 -11.94 -11.24 -5.37
N GLU A 6 -10.91 -11.57 -4.59
CA GLU A 6 -10.20 -10.63 -3.73
C GLU A 6 -9.83 -9.46 -4.64
N SER A 7 -10.62 -8.40 -4.57
CA SER A 7 -10.39 -7.19 -5.32
C SER A 7 -9.07 -6.65 -4.79
N GLU A 8 -7.96 -7.01 -5.45
CA GLU A 8 -6.63 -6.64 -4.98
C GLU A 8 -6.61 -5.12 -4.86
N LEU A 9 -6.71 -4.63 -3.62
CA LEU A 9 -6.59 -3.22 -3.35
C LEU A 9 -5.22 -2.81 -3.85
N ARG A 10 -5.22 -1.85 -4.79
CA ARG A 10 -3.99 -1.33 -5.41
C ARG A 10 -3.86 0.13 -5.10
N LEU A 11 -2.62 0.55 -4.85
CA LEU A 11 -2.29 1.96 -4.79
C LEU A 11 -2.50 2.59 -6.17
N PRO A 12 -2.96 3.85 -6.23
CA PRO A 12 -3.10 4.61 -7.47
C PRO A 12 -1.76 4.93 -8.14
N TRP A 13 -0.65 4.56 -7.50
CA TRP A 13 0.71 4.72 -8.01
C TRP A 13 1.31 3.35 -8.33
N PRO A 14 1.28 2.92 -9.61
CA PRO A 14 1.70 1.58 -10.02
C PRO A 14 3.09 1.17 -9.55
N VAL A 15 4.04 2.11 -9.52
CA VAL A 15 5.43 1.87 -9.09
C VAL A 15 5.54 1.35 -7.66
N TYR A 16 4.60 1.71 -6.78
CA TYR A 16 4.62 1.31 -5.38
C TYR A 16 3.88 -0.02 -5.13
N ASN A 17 3.06 -0.53 -6.06
CA ASN A 17 2.37 -1.81 -5.87
C ASN A 17 3.33 -3.02 -5.78
N ASN A 18 4.52 -2.90 -6.38
CA ASN A 18 5.57 -3.91 -6.25
C ASN A 18 6.31 -3.84 -4.91
N LEU A 19 6.32 -2.67 -4.26
CA LEU A 19 7.06 -2.40 -3.03
C LEU A 19 6.17 -2.47 -1.78
N PHE A 20 4.88 -2.18 -1.94
CA PHE A 20 3.89 -2.08 -0.88
C PHE A 20 2.65 -2.90 -1.23
N LYS A 21 2.07 -3.55 -0.23
CA LYS A 21 0.73 -4.15 -0.30
C LYS A 21 -0.26 -3.18 0.34
N LEU A 22 -1.30 -2.77 -0.38
CA LEU A 22 -2.41 -2.01 0.21
C LEU A 22 -3.25 -2.96 1.05
N ILE A 23 -3.47 -2.60 2.31
CA ILE A 23 -4.25 -3.38 3.28
C ILE A 23 -5.67 -2.81 3.39
N SER A 24 -5.79 -1.50 3.56
CA SER A 24 -7.06 -0.83 3.73
C SER A 24 -6.99 0.61 3.20
N VAL A 25 -8.16 1.21 3.00
CA VAL A 25 -8.31 2.62 2.67
C VAL A 25 -9.22 3.25 3.71
N ASN A 26 -8.68 4.20 4.46
CA ASN A 26 -9.43 5.08 5.35
C ASN A 26 -9.69 6.40 4.61
N ASP A 27 -10.65 7.22 5.07
CA ASP A 27 -11.18 8.40 4.36
C ASP A 27 -10.15 9.24 3.59
N ASN A 28 -8.96 9.46 4.17
CA ASN A 28 -7.88 10.23 3.55
C ASN A 28 -6.54 9.51 3.45
N ASN A 29 -6.43 8.25 3.91
CA ASN A 29 -5.16 7.54 3.96
C ASN A 29 -5.28 6.08 3.48
N PHE A 30 -4.29 5.64 2.70
CA PHE A 30 -4.01 4.24 2.42
C PHE A 30 -3.20 3.62 3.57
N GLU A 31 -3.65 2.50 4.10
CA GLU A 31 -2.82 1.67 4.96
C GLU A 31 -2.08 0.63 4.14
N VAL A 32 -0.76 0.69 4.15
CA VAL A 32 0.10 -0.16 3.33
C VAL A 32 1.08 -0.93 4.19
N LYS A 33 1.52 -2.08 3.70
CA LYS A 33 2.61 -2.85 4.29
C LYS A 33 3.77 -2.93 3.30
N CYS A 34 4.96 -2.51 3.72
CA CYS A 34 6.16 -2.65 2.90
C CYS A 34 6.52 -4.13 2.73
N LYS A 35 6.82 -4.55 1.50
CA LYS A 35 7.23 -5.93 1.19
C LYS A 35 8.74 -6.16 1.43
N LEU A 36 9.52 -5.10 1.53
CA LEU A 36 10.98 -5.16 1.70
C LEU A 36 11.44 -5.13 3.17
N CYS A 37 10.62 -4.60 4.08
CA CYS A 37 11.00 -4.53 5.49
C CYS A 37 10.80 -5.88 6.20
N VAL A 38 11.86 -6.37 6.84
CA VAL A 38 11.89 -7.64 7.62
C VAL A 38 10.88 -7.64 8.77
N ASN A 39 10.60 -6.47 9.35
CA ASN A 39 9.58 -6.26 10.39
C ASN A 39 8.51 -5.30 9.88
N SER A 40 7.82 -5.71 8.81
CA SER A 40 6.94 -4.83 8.03
C SER A 40 5.72 -4.39 8.83
N LYS A 41 5.90 -3.27 9.54
CA LYS A 41 4.81 -2.52 10.16
C LYS A 41 3.89 -1.97 9.09
N THR A 42 2.63 -1.78 9.45
CA THR A 42 1.66 -1.07 8.61
C THR A 42 1.99 0.43 8.67
N TYR A 43 1.97 1.08 7.50
CA TYR A 43 2.19 2.50 7.34
C TYR A 43 0.93 3.15 6.78
N SER A 44 0.61 4.35 7.26
CA SER A 44 -0.42 5.18 6.63
C SER A 44 0.23 6.19 5.68
N THR A 45 -0.30 6.29 4.47
CA THR A 45 0.07 7.34 3.51
C THR A 45 -1.19 8.03 3.01
N SER A 46 -1.10 9.32 2.68
CA SER A 46 -2.25 10.04 2.12
C SER A 46 -2.76 9.37 0.85
N THR A 47 -4.06 9.47 0.57
CA THR A 47 -4.63 9.06 -0.72
C THR A 47 -4.26 9.99 -1.88
N LYS A 48 -3.82 11.21 -1.56
CA LYS A 48 -3.53 12.28 -2.52
C LYS A 48 -2.04 12.45 -2.81
N SER A 49 -1.17 11.88 -1.98
CA SER A 49 0.28 12.05 -2.08
C SER A 49 1.04 10.78 -1.71
N ASN A 50 2.11 10.52 -2.45
CA ASN A 50 3.02 9.40 -2.22
C ASN A 50 4.33 9.81 -1.55
N SER A 51 4.45 11.04 -1.05
CA SER A 51 5.69 11.53 -0.42
C SER A 51 6.16 10.62 0.73
N ASN A 52 5.22 10.04 1.50
CA ASN A 52 5.56 9.11 2.58
C ASN A 52 6.10 7.78 2.04
N LEU A 53 5.52 7.25 0.95
CA LEU A 53 6.03 6.05 0.28
C LEU A 53 7.43 6.30 -0.29
N LYS A 54 7.64 7.44 -0.94
CA LYS A 54 8.94 7.84 -1.50
C LYS A 54 10.01 7.94 -0.40
N LYS A 55 9.72 8.63 0.71
CA LYS A 55 10.62 8.75 1.86
C LYS A 55 10.92 7.43 2.56
N HIS A 56 10.05 6.43 2.40
CA HIS A 56 10.28 5.11 2.99
C HIS A 56 11.25 4.26 2.14
N ILE A 57 11.28 4.47 0.82
CA ILE A 57 12.13 3.72 -0.11
C ILE A 57 13.47 4.40 -0.40
N THR A 58 13.60 5.70 -0.10
CA THR A 58 14.79 6.52 -0.34
C THR A 58 15.50 6.80 0.97
#